data_AF-A0A1J4UTL5-F1
#
_entry.id   AF-A0A1J4UTL5-F1
#
_cell.length_a   1.000
_cell.length_b   1.000
_cell.length_c   1.000
_cell.angle_alpha   90.00
_cell.angle_beta   90.00
_cell.angle_gamma   90.00
#
_symmetry.space_group_name_H-M   'P 1'
#
loop_
_entity.id
_entity.type
_entity.pdbx_description
1 polymer ?
#
loop_
_entity_poly.entity_id
_entity_poly.type
_entity_poly.pdbx_seq_one_letter_code
_entity_poly.pdbx_strand_id
1 'polypeptide(L)'
;MAKFIDKKIGNKKLGEYWKVIRLPVFAGIAISILMLAAAFVPFLGIVISTLGGIAGLLISLYIGWSAIKTHKFDVKHSAIAGGVAGVITGFAGGVVSAITAVAVVGTTMSAMGAYGAAAANAVGGFAMASAISGIILGPVWGAIIGAILAAIGALAAENL
;
A
#
# COMPACT_ATOMS: atom_id res chain seq x y z
N MET A 1 -5.90 -21.79 2.97
CA MET A 1 -5.19 -20.85 3.88
C MET A 1 -4.22 -21.51 4.86
N ALA A 2 -4.52 -22.68 5.44
CA ALA A 2 -3.65 -23.31 6.46
C ALA A 2 -2.19 -23.58 6.01
N LYS A 3 -1.95 -23.99 4.75
CA LYS A 3 -0.60 -24.34 4.26
C LYS A 3 0.42 -23.18 4.20
N PHE A 4 -0.01 -21.92 4.15
CA PHE A 4 0.91 -20.77 4.02
C PHE A 4 1.34 -20.19 5.37
N ILE A 5 0.54 -20.39 6.42
CA ILE A 5 0.79 -19.86 7.78
C ILE A 5 2.02 -20.51 8.42
N ASP A 6 2.30 -21.77 8.06
CA ASP A 6 3.45 -22.53 8.55
C ASP A 6 4.77 -22.22 7.84
N LYS A 7 4.75 -21.44 6.75
CA LYS A 7 5.97 -21.05 6.05
C LYS A 7 6.78 -20.11 6.94
N LYS A 8 8.08 -20.39 7.11
CA LYS A 8 8.99 -19.53 7.88
C LYS A 8 9.51 -18.38 7.02
N ILE A 9 9.56 -17.18 7.60
CA ILE A 9 10.27 -16.02 7.05
C ILE A 9 11.26 -15.56 8.12
N GLY A 10 12.57 -15.66 7.80
CA GLY A 10 13.60 -15.61 8.83
C GLY A 10 13.44 -16.79 9.80
N ASN A 11 13.36 -16.49 11.10
CA ASN A 11 13.25 -17.52 12.15
C ASN A 11 11.82 -17.70 12.70
N LYS A 12 10.85 -16.90 12.24
CA LYS A 12 9.44 -16.95 12.70
C LYS A 12 8.49 -17.45 11.61
N LYS A 13 7.36 -18.03 12.02
CA LYS A 13 6.28 -18.45 11.09
C LYS A 13 5.53 -17.23 10.55
N LEU A 14 5.05 -17.30 9.32
CA LEU A 14 4.21 -16.25 8.70
C LEU A 14 3.00 -15.90 9.59
N GLY A 15 2.42 -16.90 10.26
CA GLY A 15 1.33 -16.70 11.21
C GLY A 15 1.65 -15.80 12.41
N GLU A 16 2.91 -15.73 12.84
CA GLU A 16 3.32 -14.82 13.92
C GLU A 16 3.35 -13.37 13.44
N TYR A 17 3.91 -13.13 12.25
CA TYR A 17 3.87 -11.80 11.63
C TYR A 17 2.44 -11.35 11.36
N TRP A 18 1.57 -12.28 10.91
CA TRP A 18 0.15 -11.99 10.66
C TRP A 18 -0.56 -11.42 11.89
N LYS A 19 -0.24 -11.89 13.10
CA LYS A 19 -0.84 -11.35 14.33
C LYS A 19 -0.51 -9.87 14.54
N VAL A 20 0.70 -9.46 14.19
CA VAL A 20 1.16 -8.05 14.29
C VAL A 20 0.51 -7.21 13.20
N ILE A 21 0.52 -7.70 11.95
CA ILE A 21 0.22 -6.87 10.78
C ILE A 21 -1.25 -6.88 10.38
N ARG A 22 -2.07 -7.83 10.85
CA ARG A 22 -3.45 -8.02 10.36
C ARG A 22 -4.28 -6.73 10.43
N LEU A 23 -4.34 -6.09 11.60
CA LEU A 23 -5.13 -4.87 11.79
C LEU A 23 -4.55 -3.68 10.98
N PRO A 24 -3.23 -3.38 11.04
CA PRO A 24 -2.58 -2.39 10.17
C PRO A 24 -2.84 -2.60 8.67
N VAL A 25 -2.76 -3.85 8.19
CA VAL A 25 -2.97 -4.19 6.79
C VAL A 25 -4.41 -3.93 6.37
N PHE A 26 -5.40 -4.32 7.19
CA PHE A 26 -6.80 -4.00 6.90
C PHE A 26 -7.07 -2.50 6.87
N ALA A 27 -6.47 -1.74 7.79
CA ALA A 27 -6.56 -0.29 7.77
C ALA A 27 -5.95 0.31 6.48
N GLY A 28 -4.78 -0.18 6.06
CA GLY A 28 -4.14 0.23 4.80
C GLY A 28 -5.00 -0.06 3.57
N ILE A 29 -5.59 -1.25 3.50
CA ILE A 29 -6.51 -1.63 2.40
C ILE A 29 -7.76 -0.73 2.42
N ALA A 30 -8.34 -0.47 3.59
CA ALA A 30 -9.50 0.40 3.72
C ALA A 30 -9.20 1.82 3.23
N ILE A 31 -8.02 2.36 3.56
CA ILE A 31 -7.55 3.66 3.03
C ILE A 31 -7.46 3.61 1.51
N SER A 32 -6.87 2.57 0.92
CA SER A 32 -6.80 2.43 -0.54
C SER A 32 -8.20 2.47 -1.18
N ILE A 33 -9.20 1.81 -0.60
CA ILE A 33 -10.58 1.83 -1.08
C ILE A 33 -11.20 3.24 -0.94
N LEU A 34 -10.95 3.94 0.16
CA LEU A 34 -11.40 5.32 0.32
C LEU A 34 -10.77 6.26 -0.72
N MET A 35 -9.50 6.05 -1.07
CA MET A 35 -8.84 6.82 -2.14
C MET A 35 -9.50 6.59 -3.49
N LEU A 36 -9.89 5.34 -3.76
CA LEU A 36 -10.64 5.00 -4.98
C LEU A 36 -11.96 5.77 -5.03
N ALA A 37 -12.73 5.77 -3.95
CA ALA A 37 -14.00 6.52 -3.88
C ALA A 37 -13.78 8.03 -4.06
N ALA A 38 -12.72 8.57 -3.46
CA ALA A 38 -12.35 9.98 -3.57
C ALA A 38 -11.92 10.40 -4.98
N ALA A 39 -11.36 9.49 -5.77
CA ALA A 39 -10.94 9.78 -7.14
C ALA A 39 -12.10 10.18 -8.06
N PHE A 40 -13.34 9.85 -7.68
CA PHE A 40 -14.55 10.21 -8.42
C PHE A 40 -15.16 11.55 -7.97
N VAL A 41 -14.59 12.22 -6.97
CA VAL A 41 -15.08 13.52 -6.47
C VAL A 41 -14.01 14.61 -6.69
N PRO A 42 -14.31 15.65 -7.49
CA PRO A 42 -13.38 16.76 -7.74
C PRO A 42 -12.93 17.44 -6.43
N PHE A 43 -11.69 17.91 -6.35
CA PHE A 43 -11.02 18.53 -5.17
C PHE A 43 -10.79 17.63 -3.94
N LEU A 44 -11.62 16.64 -3.67
CA LEU A 44 -11.42 15.68 -2.57
C LEU A 44 -10.21 14.76 -2.81
N GLY A 45 -9.86 14.52 -4.08
CA GLY A 45 -8.72 13.68 -4.45
C GLY A 45 -7.37 14.12 -3.87
N ILE A 46 -7.06 15.43 -3.85
CA ILE A 46 -5.77 15.93 -3.35
C ILE A 46 -5.68 15.77 -1.84
N VAL A 47 -6.72 16.20 -1.11
CA VAL A 47 -6.75 16.13 0.36
C VAL A 47 -6.70 14.68 0.83
N ILE A 48 -7.47 13.80 0.20
CA ILE A 48 -7.50 12.39 0.56
C ILE A 48 -6.17 11.73 0.19
N SER A 49 -5.56 12.04 -0.96
CA SER A 49 -4.20 11.58 -1.35
C SER A 49 -3.15 11.86 -0.29
N THR A 50 -3.09 13.11 0.20
CA THR A 50 -2.13 13.49 1.24
C THR A 50 -2.42 12.80 2.56
N LEU A 51 -3.69 12.75 3.00
CA LEU A 51 -4.08 12.08 4.23
C LEU A 51 -3.81 10.57 4.19
N GLY A 52 -4.06 9.92 3.05
CA GLY A 52 -3.77 8.51 2.85
C GLY A 52 -2.28 8.20 2.89
N GLY A 53 -1.44 9.08 2.31
CA GLY A 53 0.02 8.99 2.43
C GLY A 53 0.49 9.07 3.88
N ILE A 54 0.01 10.08 4.62
CA ILE A 54 0.35 10.25 6.06
C ILE A 54 -0.13 9.04 6.87
N ALA A 55 -1.37 8.58 6.65
CA ALA A 55 -1.90 7.42 7.33
C ALA A 55 -1.10 6.15 7.03
N GLY A 56 -0.67 5.94 5.78
CA GLY A 56 0.20 4.83 5.40
C GLY A 56 1.56 4.85 6.13
N LEU A 57 2.16 6.03 6.31
CA LEU A 57 3.38 6.19 7.09
C LEU A 57 3.16 5.83 8.56
N LEU A 58 2.10 6.35 9.17
CA LEU A 58 1.75 6.10 10.58
C LEU A 58 1.44 4.63 10.84
N ILE A 59 0.71 3.98 9.93
CA ILE A 59 0.42 2.54 10.00
C ILE A 59 1.73 1.73 9.99
N SER A 60 2.68 2.10 9.12
CA SER A 60 3.97 1.40 9.00
C SER A 60 4.83 1.57 10.25
N LEU A 61 4.87 2.78 10.81
CA LEU A 61 5.54 3.05 12.09
C LEU A 61 4.88 2.28 13.24
N TYR A 62 3.54 2.24 13.27
CA TYR A 62 2.77 1.52 14.30
C TYR A 62 3.00 0.00 14.25
N ILE A 63 3.19 -0.59 13.06
CA ILE A 63 3.60 -2.01 12.94
C ILE A 63 4.91 -2.24 13.69
N GLY A 64 5.91 -1.39 13.47
CA GLY A 64 7.19 -1.45 14.17
C GLY A 64 7.04 -1.35 15.69
N TRP A 65 6.29 -0.33 16.13
CA TRP A 65 6.07 -0.07 17.55
C TRP A 65 5.33 -1.23 18.25
N SER A 66 4.23 -1.72 17.65
CA SER A 66 3.43 -2.81 18.21
C SER A 66 4.17 -4.15 18.20
N ALA A 67 5.03 -4.39 17.21
CA ALA A 67 5.88 -5.57 17.15
C ALA A 67 6.79 -5.67 18.38
N ILE A 68 7.41 -4.56 18.79
CA ILE A 68 8.26 -4.50 20.00
C ILE A 68 7.40 -4.55 21.27
N LYS A 69 6.48 -3.59 21.46
CA LYS A 69 5.77 -3.40 22.75
C LYS A 69 4.74 -4.47 23.06
N THR A 70 4.05 -4.97 22.05
CA THR A 70 2.93 -5.91 22.24
C THR A 70 3.36 -7.35 21.96
N HIS A 71 4.21 -7.56 20.96
CA HIS A 71 4.55 -8.89 20.46
C HIS A 71 5.98 -9.35 20.76
N LYS A 72 6.78 -8.52 21.45
CA LYS A 72 8.17 -8.82 21.87
C LYS A 72 9.05 -9.31 20.72
N PHE A 73 8.88 -8.74 19.54
CA PHE A 73 9.80 -8.94 18.43
C PHE A 73 11.07 -8.11 18.65
N ASP A 74 12.11 -8.41 17.87
CA ASP A 74 13.28 -7.53 17.75
C ASP A 74 13.08 -6.57 16.56
N VAL A 75 13.99 -5.61 16.37
CA VAL A 75 13.96 -4.66 15.25
C VAL A 75 13.95 -5.37 13.88
N LYS A 76 14.70 -6.47 13.74
CA LYS A 76 14.81 -7.21 12.47
C LYS A 76 13.47 -7.86 12.07
N HIS A 77 12.81 -8.54 13.01
CA HIS A 77 11.52 -9.16 12.81
C HIS A 77 10.41 -8.10 12.66
N SER A 78 10.57 -6.94 13.29
CA SER A 78 9.67 -5.78 13.08
C SER A 78 9.79 -5.22 11.66
N ALA A 79 11.02 -5.09 11.13
CA ALA A 79 11.25 -4.70 9.75
C ALA A 79 10.66 -5.72 8.75
N ILE A 80 10.80 -7.02 9.02
CA ILE A 80 10.17 -8.06 8.21
C ILE A 80 8.64 -7.95 8.27
N ALA A 81 8.05 -7.72 9.45
CA ALA A 81 6.62 -7.51 9.59
C ALA A 81 6.14 -6.32 8.74
N GLY A 82 6.85 -5.18 8.84
CA GLY A 82 6.59 -4.01 8.02
C GLY A 82 6.71 -4.27 6.52
N GLY A 83 7.72 -5.01 6.10
CA GLY A 83 7.90 -5.40 4.70
C GLY A 83 6.77 -6.28 4.18
N VAL A 84 6.35 -7.30 4.95
CA VAL A 84 5.22 -8.17 4.57
C VAL A 84 3.92 -7.37 4.50
N ALA A 85 3.67 -6.48 5.47
CA ALA A 85 2.52 -5.60 5.44
C ALA A 85 2.54 -4.68 4.21
N GLY A 86 3.70 -4.10 3.93
CA GLY A 86 3.94 -3.21 2.80
C GLY A 86 3.76 -3.88 1.44
N VAL A 87 4.13 -5.16 1.29
CA VAL A 87 3.80 -5.92 0.07
C VAL A 87 2.30 -5.98 -0.15
N ILE A 88 1.53 -6.29 0.90
CA ILE A 88 0.08 -6.49 0.81
C ILE A 88 -0.63 -5.16 0.52
N THR A 89 -0.30 -4.11 1.28
CA THR A 89 -0.90 -2.78 1.08
C THR A 89 -0.42 -2.13 -0.23
N GLY A 90 0.83 -2.34 -0.62
CA GLY A 90 1.38 -1.90 -1.90
C GLY A 90 0.69 -2.58 -3.09
N PHE A 91 0.39 -3.88 -2.99
CA PHE A 91 -0.42 -4.58 -3.99
C PHE A 91 -1.84 -4.01 -4.06
N ALA A 92 -2.51 -3.83 -2.92
CA ALA A 92 -3.85 -3.25 -2.88
C ALA A 92 -3.89 -1.83 -3.46
N GLY A 93 -2.91 -0.98 -3.13
CA GLY A 93 -2.76 0.35 -3.70
C GLY A 93 -2.48 0.34 -5.20
N GLY A 94 -1.65 -0.60 -5.68
CA GLY A 94 -1.39 -0.82 -7.10
C GLY A 94 -2.66 -1.22 -7.86
N VAL A 95 -3.47 -2.13 -7.32
CA VAL A 95 -4.76 -2.52 -7.90
C VAL A 95 -5.74 -1.34 -7.93
N VAL A 96 -5.84 -0.57 -6.83
CA VAL A 96 -6.67 0.64 -6.81
C VAL A 96 -6.21 1.64 -7.86
N SER A 97 -4.91 1.87 -7.97
CA SER A 97 -4.34 2.82 -8.94
C SER A 97 -4.62 2.38 -10.37
N ALA A 98 -4.55 1.06 -10.64
CA ALA A 98 -4.92 0.49 -11.93
C ALA A 98 -6.41 0.69 -12.25
N ILE A 99 -7.30 0.44 -11.28
CA ILE A 99 -8.74 0.67 -11.44
C ILE A 99 -9.02 2.16 -11.70
N THR A 100 -8.42 3.05 -10.91
CA THR A 100 -8.55 4.50 -11.10
C THR A 100 -8.04 4.92 -12.46
N ALA A 101 -6.90 4.42 -12.91
CA ALA A 101 -6.35 4.73 -14.23
C ALA A 101 -7.30 4.31 -15.35
N VAL A 102 -7.87 3.10 -15.30
CA VAL A 102 -8.85 2.63 -16.29
C VAL A 102 -10.15 3.44 -16.23
N ALA A 103 -10.65 3.77 -15.04
CA ALA A 103 -11.88 4.53 -14.86
C ALA A 103 -11.72 5.99 -15.32
N VAL A 104 -10.58 6.63 -15.01
CA VAL A 104 -10.25 8.00 -15.44
C VAL A 104 -10.01 8.06 -16.94
N VAL A 105 -9.39 7.04 -17.55
CA VAL A 105 -9.30 6.94 -19.02
C VAL A 105 -10.69 6.84 -19.63
N GLY A 106 -11.58 6.02 -19.07
CA GLY A 106 -12.97 5.91 -19.54
C GLY A 106 -13.71 7.25 -19.52
N THR A 107 -13.59 8.03 -18.44
CA THR A 107 -14.26 9.34 -18.31
C THR A 107 -13.60 10.44 -19.14
N THR A 108 -12.26 10.45 -19.25
CA THR A 108 -11.52 11.42 -20.08
C THR A 108 -11.69 11.13 -21.57
N MET A 109 -11.73 9.87 -22.01
CA MET A 109 -12.03 9.51 -23.41
C MET A 109 -13.47 9.87 -23.80
N SER A 110 -14.42 9.78 -22.86
CA SER A 110 -15.81 10.24 -23.06
C SER A 110 -15.91 11.76 -23.22
N ALA A 111 -15.04 12.52 -22.54
CA ALA A 111 -14.97 13.98 -22.63
C ALA A 111 -14.08 14.49 -23.79
N MET A 112 -13.15 13.67 -24.31
CA MET A 112 -12.18 14.02 -25.36
C MET A 112 -12.68 13.81 -26.79
N GLY A 113 -13.99 13.81 -27.04
CA GLY A 113 -14.56 13.85 -28.40
C GLY A 113 -14.01 14.98 -29.29
N ALA A 114 -13.31 15.97 -28.70
CA ALA A 114 -12.72 17.12 -29.37
C ALA A 114 -11.20 17.04 -29.71
N TYR A 115 -10.41 16.11 -29.14
CA TYR A 115 -8.93 16.14 -29.24
C TYR A 115 -8.30 15.09 -30.20
N GLY A 116 -9.13 14.26 -30.84
CA GLY A 116 -8.68 13.28 -31.84
C GLY A 116 -8.04 12.01 -31.26
N ALA A 117 -8.00 10.94 -32.06
CA ALA A 117 -7.59 9.59 -31.64
C ALA A 117 -6.15 9.48 -31.09
N ALA A 118 -5.25 10.37 -31.51
CA ALA A 118 -3.85 10.38 -31.07
C ALA A 118 -3.69 10.80 -29.59
N ALA A 119 -4.44 11.82 -29.14
CA ALA A 119 -4.40 12.27 -27.75
C ALA A 119 -5.04 11.23 -26.81
N ALA A 120 -6.14 10.60 -27.24
CA ALA A 120 -6.80 9.55 -26.50
C ALA A 120 -5.91 8.30 -26.32
N ASN A 121 -5.16 7.91 -27.37
CA ASN A 121 -4.20 6.80 -27.29
C ASN A 121 -3.00 7.10 -26.39
N ALA A 122 -2.51 8.34 -26.36
CA ALA A 122 -1.41 8.74 -25.48
C ALA A 122 -1.83 8.71 -23.99
N VAL A 123 -3.02 9.21 -23.66
CA VAL A 123 -3.58 9.19 -22.29
C VAL A 123 -3.89 7.75 -21.85
N GLY A 124 -4.52 6.96 -22.72
CA GLY A 124 -4.80 5.53 -22.46
C GLY A 124 -3.54 4.70 -22.27
N GLY A 125 -2.51 4.92 -23.11
CA GLY A 125 -1.22 4.25 -23.01
C GLY A 125 -0.47 4.60 -21.71
N PHE A 126 -0.49 5.87 -21.30
CA PHE A 126 0.16 6.31 -20.05
C PHE A 126 -0.56 5.75 -18.81
N ALA A 127 -1.89 5.69 -18.84
CA ALA A 127 -2.70 5.12 -17.77
C ALA A 127 -2.55 3.60 -17.65
N MET A 128 -2.45 2.86 -18.76
CA MET A 128 -2.16 1.42 -18.70
C MET A 128 -0.73 1.14 -18.22
N ALA A 129 0.25 1.95 -18.64
CA ALA A 129 1.63 1.83 -18.18
C ALA A 129 1.76 2.14 -16.68
N SER A 130 1.03 3.14 -16.17
CA SER A 130 1.00 3.46 -14.74
C SER A 130 0.26 2.42 -13.92
N ALA A 131 -0.80 1.81 -14.47
CA ALA A 131 -1.53 0.70 -13.84
C ALA A 131 -0.66 -0.56 -13.68
N ILE A 132 0.03 -0.98 -14.74
CA ILE A 132 0.88 -2.19 -14.74
C ILE A 132 2.09 -1.99 -13.83
N SER A 133 2.74 -0.82 -13.93
CA SER A 133 3.85 -0.49 -13.03
C SER A 133 3.41 -0.39 -11.58
N GLY A 134 2.21 0.13 -11.28
CA GLY A 134 1.65 0.17 -9.93
C GLY A 134 1.41 -1.21 -9.31
N ILE A 135 0.90 -2.18 -10.07
CA ILE A 135 0.66 -3.55 -9.58
C ILE A 135 1.97 -4.31 -9.33
N ILE A 136 2.99 -4.09 -10.17
CA ILE A 136 4.28 -4.82 -10.09
C ILE A 136 5.23 -4.15 -9.10
N LEU A 137 5.42 -2.84 -9.21
CA LEU A 137 6.35 -2.08 -8.38
C LEU A 137 5.75 -1.67 -7.04
N GLY A 138 4.41 -1.54 -6.94
CA GLY A 138 3.72 -1.20 -5.69
C GLY A 138 4.07 -2.15 -4.54
N PRO A 139 4.00 -3.48 -4.71
CA PRO A 139 4.44 -4.44 -3.70
C PRO A 139 5.93 -4.31 -3.33
N VAL A 140 6.80 -4.01 -4.30
CA VAL A 140 8.25 -3.88 -4.08
C VAL A 140 8.56 -2.64 -3.26
N TRP A 141 8.05 -1.48 -3.69
CA TRP A 141 8.20 -0.22 -2.95
C TRP A 141 7.52 -0.29 -1.59
N GLY A 142 6.33 -0.89 -1.53
CA GLY A 142 5.63 -1.15 -0.29
C GLY A 142 6.48 -1.97 0.68
N ALA A 143 7.12 -3.05 0.20
CA ALA A 143 8.01 -3.85 1.02
C ALA A 143 9.19 -3.04 1.58
N ILE A 144 9.84 -2.24 0.73
CA ILE A 144 11.02 -1.44 1.10
C ILE A 144 10.63 -0.38 2.14
N ILE A 145 9.63 0.44 1.81
CA ILE A 145 9.17 1.54 2.66
C ILE A 145 8.59 0.99 3.97
N GLY A 146 7.74 -0.05 3.88
CA GLY A 146 7.16 -0.71 5.04
C GLY A 146 8.22 -1.28 5.98
N ALA A 147 9.27 -1.91 5.46
CA ALA A 147 10.35 -2.43 6.27
C ALA A 147 11.17 -1.32 6.95
N ILE A 148 11.50 -0.25 6.22
CA ILE A 148 12.24 0.90 6.77
C ILE A 148 11.44 1.57 7.89
N LEU A 149 10.18 1.88 7.65
CA LEU A 149 9.33 2.56 8.63
C LEU A 149 9.03 1.69 9.84
N ALA A 150 8.79 0.40 9.66
CA ALA A 150 8.63 -0.50 10.80
C ALA A 150 9.93 -0.66 11.59
N ALA A 151 11.10 -0.64 10.95
CA ALA A 151 12.37 -0.61 11.67
C ALA A 151 12.52 0.69 12.49
N ILE A 152 12.18 1.84 11.92
CA ILE A 152 12.20 3.13 12.62
C ILE A 152 11.23 3.12 13.80
N GLY A 153 10.00 2.64 13.61
CA GLY A 153 9.00 2.53 14.68
C GLY A 153 9.43 1.56 15.79
N ALA A 154 10.11 0.48 15.43
CA ALA A 154 10.68 -0.47 16.38
C ALA A 154 11.84 0.15 17.19
N LEU A 155 12.76 0.84 16.52
CA LEU A 155 13.86 1.56 17.19
C LEU A 155 13.32 2.64 18.15
N ALA A 156 12.31 3.39 17.74
CA ALA A 156 11.66 4.36 18.62
C ALA A 156 11.04 3.67 19.85
N ALA A 157 10.44 2.49 19.66
CA ALA A 157 9.81 1.74 20.74
C ALA A 157 10.78 1.09 21.73
N GLU A 158 11.98 0.68 21.29
CA GLU A 158 13.03 0.15 22.18
C GLU A 158 13.60 1.23 23.11
N ASN A 159 13.61 2.48 22.67
CA ASN A 159 14.16 3.62 23.41
C ASN A 159 13.14 4.37 24.29
N LEU A 160 11.87 3.94 24.27
CA LEU A 160 10.76 4.45 25.09
C LEU A 160 10.38 3.45 26.18
#